data_AF-A0A2A2UQR1-F1
#
_entry.id   AF-A0A2A2UQR1-F1
#
_cell.length_a   1.000
_cell.length_b   1.000
_cell.length_c   1.000
_cell.angle_alpha   90.00
_cell.angle_beta   90.00
_cell.angle_gamma   90.00
#
_symmetry.space_group_name_H-M   'P 1'
#
loop_
_entity.id
_entity.type
_entity.pdbx_description
1 polymer ?
#
loop_
_entity_poly.entity_id
_entity_poly.type
_entity_poly.pdbx_seq_one_letter_code
_entity_poly.pdbx_strand_id
1 'polypeptide(L)'
;YRASFKVQRKKAYHIIDELTPVTFASGRVDDDVNPFIIFGFGEGGEVKMWISNSAFAGVKGRILEEIGSAQATWEPFELTDEMFN
;
A
#
# COMPACT_ATOMS: atom_id res chain seq x y z
N TYR A 1 -12.60 11.73 -6.17
CA TYR A 1 -12.59 10.29 -5.86
C TYR A 1 -12.65 10.09 -4.36
N ARG A 2 -13.71 9.47 -3.85
CA ARG A 2 -13.74 8.95 -2.49
C ARG A 2 -13.58 7.43 -2.56
N ALA A 3 -12.58 6.91 -1.89
CA ALA A 3 -12.40 5.48 -1.70
C ALA A 3 -12.26 5.21 -0.20
N SER A 4 -13.11 4.35 0.34
CA SER A 4 -12.99 3.90 1.73
C SER A 4 -12.27 2.55 1.73
N PHE A 5 -11.14 2.48 2.43
CA PHE A 5 -10.37 1.25 2.54
C PHE A 5 -10.62 0.58 3.87
N LYS A 6 -11.00 -0.69 3.81
CA LYS A 6 -10.86 -1.59 4.95
C LYS A 6 -9.50 -2.26 4.87
N VAL A 7 -8.59 -1.83 5.72
CA VAL A 7 -7.25 -2.42 5.83
C VAL A 7 -7.33 -3.73 6.60
N GLN A 8 -6.77 -4.79 6.03
CA GLN A 8 -6.60 -6.10 6.68
C GLN A 8 -5.47 -6.03 7.71
N ARG A 9 -5.75 -5.43 8.89
CA ARG A 9 -4.75 -5.12 9.92
C ARG A 9 -3.89 -6.31 10.34
N LYS A 10 -4.49 -7.50 10.50
CA LYS A 10 -3.75 -8.72 10.87
C LYS A 10 -2.67 -9.06 9.84
N LYS A 11 -3.00 -8.93 8.55
CA LYS A 11 -2.07 -9.18 7.45
C LYS A 11 -0.97 -8.11 7.42
N ALA A 12 -1.32 -6.85 7.67
CA ALA A 12 -0.35 -5.77 7.73
C ALA A 12 0.66 -5.96 8.88
N TYR A 13 0.22 -6.29 10.10
CA TYR A 13 1.12 -6.52 11.24
C TYR A 13 2.04 -7.73 11.04
N HIS A 14 1.49 -8.84 10.54
CA HIS A 14 2.28 -10.05 10.27
C HIS A 14 3.47 -9.77 9.35
N ILE A 15 3.29 -8.93 8.33
CA ILE A 15 4.37 -8.59 7.39
C ILE A 15 5.40 -7.66 8.01
N ILE A 16 4.98 -6.74 8.89
CA ILE A 16 5.91 -5.85 9.61
C ILE A 16 6.85 -6.67 10.50
N ASP A 17 6.34 -7.73 11.12
CA ASP A 17 7.15 -8.61 11.97
C ASP A 17 8.10 -9.53 11.15
N GLU A 18 7.82 -9.71 9.86
CA GLU A 18 8.55 -10.59 8.94
C GLU A 18 9.37 -9.84 7.89
N LEU A 19 9.65 -8.54 8.09
CA LEU A 19 10.44 -7.77 7.14
C LEU A 19 11.83 -8.38 6.98
N THR A 20 12.16 -8.80 5.77
CA THR A 20 13.47 -9.35 5.43
C THR A 20 14.33 -8.32 4.68
N PRO A 21 15.67 -8.39 4.78
CA PRO A 21 16.56 -7.55 3.99
C PRO A 21 16.30 -7.68 2.48
N VAL A 22 16.52 -6.60 1.75
CA VAL A 22 16.39 -6.57 0.29
C VAL A 22 17.74 -6.40 -0.40
N THR A 23 17.88 -6.99 -1.59
CA THR A 23 19.09 -6.84 -2.42
C THR A 23 18.76 -6.14 -3.74
N PHE A 24 19.42 -5.02 -3.98
CA PHE A 24 19.30 -4.24 -5.22
C PHE A 24 20.08 -4.91 -6.35
N ALA A 25 19.75 -4.56 -7.61
CA ALA A 25 20.46 -5.03 -8.78
C ALA A 25 21.96 -4.66 -8.78
N SER A 26 22.34 -3.59 -8.05
CA SER A 26 23.74 -3.20 -7.83
C SER A 26 24.51 -4.12 -6.88
N GLY A 27 23.86 -5.10 -6.24
CA GLY A 27 24.43 -5.94 -5.19
C GLY A 27 24.38 -5.32 -3.80
N ARG A 28 23.93 -4.06 -3.67
CA ARG A 28 23.70 -3.43 -2.35
C ARG A 28 22.64 -4.22 -1.59
N VAL A 29 22.93 -4.56 -0.34
CA VAL A 29 21.97 -5.13 0.61
C VAL A 29 21.52 -4.02 1.54
N ASP A 30 20.21 -3.99 1.82
CA ASP A 30 19.59 -3.09 2.77
C ASP A 30 18.85 -3.94 3.81
N ASP A 31 19.37 -3.92 5.05
CA ASP A 31 18.93 -4.73 6.18
C ASP A 31 18.14 -3.93 7.23
N ASP A 32 18.14 -2.60 7.15
CA ASP A 32 17.29 -1.69 7.94
C ASP A 32 15.98 -1.38 7.17
N VAL A 33 15.24 -2.46 6.89
CA VAL A 33 14.04 -2.40 6.07
C VAL A 33 12.84 -1.87 6.86
N ASN A 34 12.38 -0.68 6.48
CA ASN A 34 11.14 -0.09 6.97
C ASN A 34 9.96 -0.48 6.06
N PRO A 35 8.74 -0.67 6.60
CA PRO A 35 7.58 -1.02 5.79
C PRO A 35 7.13 0.17 4.94
N PHE A 36 6.88 -0.09 3.66
CA PHE A 36 6.30 0.83 2.69
C PHE A 36 4.85 0.49 2.43
N ILE A 37 4.01 1.52 2.41
CA ILE A 37 2.64 1.43 1.90
C ILE A 37 2.65 1.88 0.44
N ILE A 38 2.09 1.05 -0.44
CA ILE A 38 2.01 1.31 -1.87
C ILE A 38 0.55 1.36 -2.28
N PHE A 39 0.18 2.40 -3.04
CA PHE A 39 -1.14 2.54 -3.64
C PHE A 39 -1.05 2.38 -5.16
N GLY A 40 -2.06 1.75 -5.74
CA GLY A 40 -2.19 1.59 -7.18
C GLY A 40 -3.60 1.92 -7.61
N PHE A 41 -3.71 2.66 -8.70
CA PHE A 41 -4.97 3.13 -9.26
C PHE A 41 -5.14 2.48 -10.64
N GLY A 42 -6.26 1.79 -10.84
CA GLY A 42 -6.70 1.29 -12.13
C GLY A 42 -7.45 2.36 -12.91
N GLU A 43 -7.50 2.21 -14.24
CA GLU A 43 -8.21 3.12 -15.14
C GLU A 43 -9.72 3.18 -14.87
N GLY A 44 -10.29 2.11 -14.31
CA GLY A 44 -11.70 2.04 -13.92
C GLY A 44 -12.00 2.70 -12.56
N GLY A 45 -10.99 3.24 -11.87
CA GLY A 45 -11.11 3.76 -10.51
C GLY A 45 -10.88 2.70 -9.44
N GLU A 46 -10.41 1.50 -9.79
CA GLU A 46 -9.96 0.53 -8.80
C GLU A 46 -8.81 1.13 -8.00
N VAL A 47 -8.84 0.99 -6.68
CA VAL A 47 -7.69 1.37 -5.86
C VAL A 47 -7.30 0.19 -5.00
N LYS A 48 -6.01 -0.13 -5.01
CA LYS A 48 -5.42 -1.21 -4.23
C LYS A 48 -4.31 -0.67 -3.34
N MET A 49 -4.15 -1.32 -2.20
CA MET A 49 -3.18 -0.96 -1.18
C MET A 49 -2.35 -2.19 -0.85
N TRP A 50 -1.03 -2.04 -0.89
CA TRP A 50 -0.07 -3.07 -0.52
C TRP A 50 0.85 -2.58 0.59
N ILE A 51 1.42 -3.54 1.32
CA ILE A 51 2.56 -3.33 2.20
C ILE A 51 3.78 -4.07 1.64
N SER A 52 4.96 -3.48 1.77
CA SER A 52 6.21 -4.03 1.24
C SER A 52 7.41 -3.68 2.11
N ASN A 53 8.43 -4.53 2.14
CA ASN A 53 9.75 -4.19 2.70
C ASN A 53 10.63 -3.35 1.73
N SER A 54 10.12 -3.01 0.53
CA SER A 54 10.80 -2.12 -0.41
C SER A 54 9.83 -1.33 -1.29
N ALA A 55 10.13 -0.05 -1.46
CA ALA A 55 9.44 0.83 -2.40
C ALA A 55 9.69 0.45 -3.88
N PHE A 56 10.77 -0.28 -4.17
CA PHE A 56 11.23 -0.52 -5.55
C PHE A 56 10.84 -1.90 -6.06
N ALA A 57 10.34 -1.96 -7.29
CA ALA A 57 10.18 -3.22 -8.01
C ALA A 57 11.53 -3.80 -8.45
N GLY A 58 11.59 -5.12 -8.61
CA GLY A 58 12.77 -5.81 -9.15
C GLY A 58 13.94 -6.00 -8.16
N VAL A 59 13.75 -5.72 -6.87
CA VAL A 59 14.73 -6.08 -5.83
C VAL A 59 14.49 -7.51 -5.33
N LYS A 60 15.58 -8.24 -5.07
CA LYS A 60 15.51 -9.61 -4.55
C LYS A 60 15.13 -9.56 -3.06
N GLY A 61 14.31 -10.51 -2.63
CA GLY A 61 13.81 -10.56 -1.25
C GLY A 61 12.63 -9.62 -0.97
N ARG A 62 12.09 -8.97 -2.00
CA ARG A 62 10.91 -8.13 -1.85
C ARG A 62 9.68 -8.96 -1.45
N ILE A 63 9.05 -8.57 -0.36
CA ILE A 63 7.70 -8.97 0.03
C ILE A 63 6.75 -7.87 -0.45
N LEU A 64 5.65 -8.23 -1.10
CA LEU A 64 4.60 -7.29 -1.53
C LEU A 64 3.25 -7.96 -1.41
N GLU A 65 2.39 -7.46 -0.54
CA GLU A 65 1.14 -8.12 -0.21
C GLU A 65 -0.02 -7.13 -0.19
N GLU A 66 -1.12 -7.49 -0.85
CA GLU A 66 -2.32 -6.67 -0.85
C GLU A 66 -2.95 -6.72 0.55
N ILE A 67 -3.16 -5.55 1.14
CA ILE A 67 -3.77 -5.36 2.47
C ILE A 67 -5.11 -4.63 2.40
N GLY A 68 -5.55 -4.21 1.21
CA GLY A 68 -6.85 -3.61 0.99
C GLY A 68 -7.09 -3.28 -0.46
N SER A 69 -8.36 -3.25 -0.83
CA SER A 69 -8.83 -2.79 -2.13
C SER A 69 -10.16 -2.06 -1.97
N ALA A 70 -10.42 -1.12 -2.88
CA ALA A 70 -11.60 -0.29 -2.91
C ALA A 70 -11.91 0.11 -4.36
N GLN A 71 -13.12 0.64 -4.56
CA GLN A 71 -13.51 1.31 -5.79
C GLN A 71 -13.59 2.80 -5.50
N ALA A 72 -12.80 3.61 -6.20
CA ALA A 72 -13.02 5.04 -6.26
C ALA A 72 -14.24 5.30 -7.13
N THR A 73 -15.29 5.86 -6.54
CA THR A 73 -16.45 6.33 -7.30
C THR A 73 -16.19 7.74 -7.83
N TRP A 74 -16.80 8.02 -8.99
CA TRP A 74 -16.71 9.31 -9.69
C TRP A 74 -17.61 10.39 -9.10
N GLU A 75 -18.38 10.11 -8.04
CA GLU A 75 -19.34 11.08 -7.51
C GLU A 75 -18.62 12.37 -7.07
N PRO A 76 -18.91 13.51 -7.71
CA PRO A 76 -18.52 14.81 -7.18
C PRO A 76 -19.31 15.03 -5.89
N PHE A 77 -18.62 15.35 -4.80
CA PHE A 77 -19.28 15.87 -3.62
C PHE A 77 -18.69 17.23 -3.31
N GLU A 78 -19.55 18.20 -3.02
CA GLU A 78 -19.11 19.44 -2.38
C GLU A 78 -18.91 19.16 -0.89
N LEU A 79 -17.79 19.61 -0.34
CA LEU A 79 -17.59 19.64 1.10
C LEU A 79 -18.51 20.72 1.66
N THR A 80 -19.67 20.32 2.18
CA THR A 80 -20.54 21.22 2.94
C THR A 80 -20.19 21.15 4.42
N ASP A 81 -20.33 22.28 5.13
CA ASP A 81 -20.03 22.39 6.56
C ASP A 81 -20.86 21.41 7.42
N GLU A 82 -21.96 20.87 6.88
CA GLU A 82 -22.81 19.86 7.53
C GLU A 82 -22.11 18.50 7.73
N MET A 83 -21.06 18.20 6.96
CA MET A 83 -20.35 16.92 7.04
C MET A 83 -19.34 16.84 8.21
N PHE A 84 -19.11 17.94 8.93
CA PHE A 84 -18.17 18.04 10.04
C PHE A 84 -18.84 18.25 11.41
N ASN A 85 -20.18 18.16 11.48
CA ASN A 85 -20.97 18.24 12.71
C ASN A 85 -21.43 16.86 13.20
#